data_AF-A0A397ZEK6-F1
#
_entry.id   AF-A0A397ZEK6-F1
#
_cell.length_a   1.000
_cell.length_b   1.000
_cell.length_c   1.000
_cell.angle_alpha   90.00
_cell.angle_beta   90.00
_cell.angle_gamma   90.00
#
_symmetry.space_group_name_H-M   'P 1'
#
loop_
_entity.id
_entity.type
_entity.pdbx_description
1 polymer ?
#
loop_
_entity_poly.entity_id
_entity_poly.type
_entity_poly.pdbx_seq_one_letter_code
_entity_poly.pdbx_strand_id
1 'polypeptide(L)'
;MDTDWPWFSYAVIDNLLCNYIEGGFRWYDTNARVWKGLKGVKGLPKFPRYIARLADYGGKMAVFWERVLASTGFKDKMILCAVIALERRNSEEIWGKVEWHDTVLTVSKSCRVDYALATTV
;
A
#
# COMPACT_ATOMS: atom_id res chain seq x y z
N MET A 1 13.89 14.10 -19.63
CA MET A 1 13.22 14.46 -18.37
C MET A 1 12.40 13.22 -18.03
N ASP A 2 12.63 12.48 -16.95
CA ASP A 2 12.49 12.95 -15.58
C ASP A 2 13.37 12.13 -14.62
N THR A 3 14.34 12.81 -14.00
CA THR A 3 14.94 12.38 -12.74
C THR A 3 14.06 12.90 -11.60
N ASP A 4 12.90 12.29 -11.37
CA ASP A 4 12.05 12.63 -10.22
C ASP A 4 11.37 11.37 -9.69
N TRP A 5 12.11 10.65 -8.83
CA TRP A 5 11.62 9.50 -8.10
C TRP A 5 10.46 9.92 -7.19
N PRO A 6 9.20 9.49 -7.40
CA PRO A 6 8.16 9.87 -6.48
C PRO A 6 8.35 9.02 -5.22
N TRP A 7 8.69 9.69 -4.13
CA TRP A 7 8.68 9.18 -2.75
C TRP A 7 7.27 8.76 -2.25
N PHE A 8 6.33 8.60 -3.18
CA PHE A 8 4.91 8.48 -2.97
C PHE A 8 4.39 7.38 -3.90
N SER A 9 3.80 6.34 -3.31
CA SER A 9 3.05 5.35 -4.08
C SER A 9 1.58 5.74 -4.09
N TYR A 10 1.05 5.84 -5.29
CA TYR A 10 -0.37 6.06 -5.57
C TYR A 10 -0.88 4.86 -6.37
N ALA A 11 -2.14 4.48 -6.15
CA ALA A 11 -2.83 3.49 -6.96
C ALA A 11 -4.30 3.88 -7.08
N VAL A 12 -4.90 3.58 -8.24
CA VAL A 12 -6.35 3.67 -8.42
C VAL A 12 -6.93 2.29 -8.14
N ILE A 13 -7.79 2.17 -7.14
CA ILE A 13 -8.48 0.93 -6.76
C ILE A 13 -9.98 1.17 -6.88
N ASP A 14 -10.66 0.46 -7.76
CA ASP A 14 -12.10 0.62 -8.00
C ASP A 14 -12.53 2.11 -8.11
N ASN A 15 -11.84 2.86 -9.00
CA ASN A 15 -12.02 4.31 -9.21
C ASN A 15 -11.64 5.23 -8.04
N LEU A 16 -11.03 4.71 -6.97
CA LEU A 16 -10.53 5.48 -5.84
C LEU A 16 -9.03 5.68 -5.97
N LEU A 17 -8.60 6.94 -6.10
CA LEU A 17 -7.18 7.27 -6.02
C LEU A 17 -6.73 7.21 -4.56
N CYS A 18 -5.91 6.21 -4.25
CA CYS A 18 -5.41 5.92 -2.91
C CYS A 18 -3.90 6.18 -2.79
N ASN A 19 -3.46 6.51 -1.57
CA ASN A 19 -2.04 6.55 -1.21
C ASN A 19 -1.81 6.09 0.23
N TYR A 20 -0.53 5.95 0.58
CA TYR A 20 -0.09 5.69 1.94
C TYR A 20 0.91 6.75 2.40
N ILE A 21 0.60 7.42 3.51
CA ILE A 21 1.41 8.49 4.07
C ILE A 21 1.32 8.50 5.60
N GLU A 22 2.44 8.74 6.27
CA GLU A 22 2.53 8.91 7.74
C GLU A 22 1.93 7.74 8.54
N GLY A 23 1.98 6.53 8.01
CA GLY A 23 1.46 5.34 8.70
C GLY A 23 -0.03 5.10 8.50
N GLY A 24 -0.69 5.80 7.56
CA GLY A 24 -2.10 5.64 7.25
C GLY A 24 -2.40 5.66 5.76
N PHE A 25 -3.51 5.01 5.39
CA PHE A 25 -4.03 5.02 4.02
C PHE A 25 -4.97 6.20 3.83
N ARG A 26 -4.91 6.85 2.67
CA ARG A 26 -5.83 7.92 2.28
C ARG A 26 -6.41 7.63 0.91
N TRP A 27 -7.58 8.21 0.66
CA TRP A 27 -8.24 8.23 -0.65
C TRP A 27 -8.57 9.68 -1.01
N TYR A 28 -8.62 9.98 -2.30
CA TYR A 28 -8.94 11.31 -2.80
C TYR A 28 -10.44 11.43 -3.07
N ASP A 29 -11.09 12.37 -2.38
CA ASP A 29 -12.48 12.73 -2.65
C ASP A 29 -12.51 13.75 -3.78
N THR A 30 -12.94 13.33 -4.96
CA THR A 30 -13.01 14.18 -6.16
C THR A 30 -14.04 15.29 -6.04
N ASN A 31 -15.12 15.08 -5.28
CA ASN A 31 -16.18 16.07 -5.08
C ASN A 31 -15.71 17.18 -4.14
N ALA A 32 -15.13 16.79 -2.99
CA ALA A 32 -14.62 17.72 -2.01
C ALA A 32 -13.19 18.21 -2.31
N ARG A 33 -12.53 17.63 -3.33
CA ARG A 33 -11.15 17.90 -3.77
C ARG A 33 -10.10 17.77 -2.67
N VAL A 34 -10.32 16.87 -1.72
CA VAL A 34 -9.48 16.71 -0.51
C VAL A 34 -9.07 15.25 -0.31
N TRP A 35 -7.91 15.05 0.32
CA TRP A 35 -7.48 13.73 0.78
C TRP A 35 -8.16 13.39 2.10
N LYS A 36 -8.81 12.22 2.17
CA LYS A 36 -9.48 11.71 3.36
C LYS A 36 -8.80 10.43 3.83
N GLY A 37 -8.70 10.26 5.15
CA GLY A 37 -8.15 9.03 5.74
C GLY A 37 -9.10 7.85 5.54
N LEU A 38 -8.53 6.70 5.17
CA LEU A 38 -9.24 5.43 5.18
C LEU A 38 -9.49 5.01 6.63
N LYS A 39 -10.75 4.76 6.99
CA LYS A 39 -11.13 4.35 8.35
C LYS A 39 -11.03 2.82 8.49
N GLY A 40 -11.00 2.32 9.72
CA GLY A 40 -11.20 0.88 9.99
C GLY A 40 -10.00 -0.04 9.77
N VAL A 41 -8.92 0.41 9.10
CA VAL A 41 -7.72 -0.41 8.91
C VAL A 41 -7.03 -0.64 10.27
N LYS A 42 -7.04 -1.89 10.72
CA LYS A 42 -6.44 -2.35 11.98
C LYS A 42 -5.57 -3.58 11.72
N GLY A 43 -4.63 -3.85 12.61
CA GLY A 43 -3.80 -5.07 12.56
C GLY A 43 -2.57 -4.99 11.65
N LEU A 44 -2.40 -3.91 10.88
CA LEU A 44 -1.17 -3.70 10.11
C LEU A 44 -0.13 -2.92 10.91
N PRO A 45 1.16 -3.27 10.79
CA PRO A 45 2.24 -2.46 11.35
C PRO A 45 2.30 -1.12 10.61
N LYS A 46 2.83 -0.10 11.28
CA LYS A 46 3.22 1.14 10.60
C LYS A 46 4.57 0.92 9.92
N PHE A 47 4.69 1.38 8.69
CA PHE A 47 5.93 1.32 7.91
C PHE A 47 6.20 2.67 7.24
N PRO A 48 7.47 2.95 6.86
CA PRO A 48 7.79 4.18 6.15
C PRO A 48 7.11 4.25 4.78
N ARG A 49 6.63 5.45 4.41
CA ARG A 49 5.94 5.63 3.12
C ARG A 49 6.78 5.29 1.90
N TYR A 50 8.09 5.51 1.97
CA TYR A 50 9.00 5.35 0.82
C TYR A 50 9.23 3.89 0.42
N ILE A 51 8.91 2.94 1.31
CA ILE A 51 8.94 1.50 1.01
C ILE A 51 7.56 0.91 0.71
N ALA A 52 6.49 1.71 0.78
CA ALA A 52 5.14 1.26 0.48
C ALA A 52 4.91 1.27 -1.03
N ARG A 53 4.32 0.21 -1.57
CA ARG A 53 3.87 0.11 -2.97
C ARG A 53 2.44 -0.38 -3.00
N LEU A 54 1.53 0.42 -3.55
CA LEU A 54 0.12 0.09 -3.66
C LEU A 54 -0.18 -0.42 -5.07
N ALA A 55 -1.13 -1.35 -5.18
CA ALA A 55 -1.68 -1.81 -6.44
C ALA A 55 -3.15 -2.20 -6.27
N ASP A 56 -3.89 -2.18 -7.38
CA ASP A 56 -5.21 -2.80 -7.44
C ASP A 56 -5.07 -4.33 -7.50
N TYR A 57 -5.95 -5.01 -6.76
CA TYR A 57 -6.03 -6.46 -6.67
C TYR A 57 -7.51 -6.86 -6.72
N GLY A 58 -8.08 -6.82 -7.93
CA GLY A 58 -9.47 -7.19 -8.17
C GLY A 58 -10.47 -6.31 -7.42
N GLY A 59 -10.26 -4.99 -7.44
CA GLY A 59 -11.09 -4.03 -6.70
C GLY A 59 -10.71 -3.90 -5.22
N LYS A 60 -9.67 -4.62 -4.76
CA LYS A 60 -9.10 -4.48 -3.41
C LYS A 60 -7.75 -3.78 -3.49
N MET A 61 -7.34 -3.17 -2.40
CA MET A 61 -6.03 -2.53 -2.32
C MET A 61 -4.99 -3.52 -1.82
N ALA A 62 -4.04 -3.90 -2.67
CA ALA A 62 -2.82 -4.57 -2.24
C ALA A 62 -1.77 -3.53 -1.85
N VAL A 63 -1.08 -3.75 -0.74
CA VAL A 63 0.06 -2.93 -0.31
C VAL A 63 1.24 -3.82 0.00
N PHE A 64 2.38 -3.51 -0.62
CA PHE A 64 3.66 -4.18 -0.42
C PHE A 64 4.60 -3.27 0.36
N TRP A 65 5.38 -3.86 1.27
CA TRP A 65 6.47 -3.17 1.96
C TRP A 65 7.56 -4.16 2.36
N GLU A 66 8.73 -3.61 2.69
CA GLU A 66 9.91 -4.39 2.98
C GLU A 66 10.22 -4.39 4.49
N ARG A 67 10.72 -5.52 4.99
CA ARG A 67 11.22 -5.65 6.37
C ARG A 67 12.57 -6.35 6.38
N VAL A 68 13.60 -5.67 6.88
CA VAL A 68 14.94 -6.24 7.00
C VAL A 68 14.98 -7.29 8.12
N LEU A 69 15.68 -8.41 7.88
CA LEU A 69 15.83 -9.50 8.82
C LEU A 69 17.12 -9.39 9.63
N ALA A 70 16.99 -9.06 10.92
CA ALA A 70 18.13 -9.00 11.84
C ALA A 70 18.80 -10.37 12.05
N SER A 71 18.03 -11.47 12.02
CA SER A 71 18.52 -12.85 12.20
C SER A 71 19.54 -13.30 11.14
N THR A 72 19.55 -12.65 9.97
CA THR A 72 20.48 -12.95 8.87
C THR A 72 21.74 -12.08 8.91
N GLY A 73 21.93 -11.31 9.99
CA GLY A 73 22.94 -10.25 10.03
C GLY A 73 22.61 -9.11 9.07
N PHE A 74 21.32 -8.81 8.88
CA PHE A 74 20.82 -7.77 7.97
C PHE A 74 21.20 -7.98 6.50
N LYS A 75 21.35 -9.24 6.07
CA LYS A 75 21.67 -9.60 4.68
C LYS A 75 20.43 -9.81 3.82
N ASP A 76 19.33 -10.21 4.45
CA ASP A 76 18.07 -10.50 3.77
C ASP A 76 16.94 -9.58 4.24
N LYS A 77 15.88 -9.54 3.43
CA LYS A 77 14.64 -8.85 3.73
C LYS A 77 13.43 -9.64 3.26
N MET A 78 12.35 -9.48 3.99
CA MET A 78 11.03 -9.98 3.62
C MET A 78 10.27 -8.90 2.88
N ILE A 79 9.64 -9.28 1.78
CA ILE A 79 8.59 -8.52 1.13
C ILE A 79 7.28 -9.02 1.75
N LEU A 80 6.58 -8.11 2.42
CA LEU A 80 5.26 -8.37 2.97
C LEU A 80 4.21 -7.79 2.04
N CYS A 81 3.04 -8.40 2.07
CA CYS A 81 1.87 -7.91 1.36
C CYS A 81 0.67 -7.94 2.31
N ALA A 82 -0.19 -6.94 2.19
CA ALA A 82 -1.52 -6.98 2.76
C ALA A 82 -2.56 -6.64 1.70
N VAL A 83 -3.69 -7.34 1.76
CA VAL A 83 -4.86 -7.10 0.93
C VAL A 83 -5.93 -6.46 1.81
N ILE A 84 -6.37 -5.27 1.40
CA ILE A 84 -7.33 -4.45 2.11
C ILE A 84 -8.57 -4.31 1.22
N ALA A 85 -9.69 -4.87 1.66
CA ALA A 85 -10.98 -4.63 1.06
C ALA A 85 -11.44 -3.20 1.38
N LEU A 86 -11.92 -2.48 0.37
CA LEU A 86 -12.45 -1.14 0.50
C LEU A 86 -13.98 -1.20 0.50
N GLU A 87 -14.61 -0.58 1.49
CA GLU A 87 -16.06 -0.50 1.63
C GLU A 87 -16.49 0.96 1.69
N ARG A 88 -17.27 1.39 0.69
CA ARG A 88 -17.88 2.72 0.70
C ARG A 88 -19.17 2.69 1.53
N ARG A 89 -19.19 3.39 2.67
CA ARG A 89 -20.36 3.44 3.55
C ARG A 89 -21.30 4.60 3.26
N ASN A 90 -20.74 5.73 2.84
CA ASN A 90 -21.48 6.90 2.38
C ASN A 90 -20.64 7.72 1.39
N SER A 91 -21.09 8.91 1.02
CA SER A 91 -20.37 9.80 0.10
C SER A 91 -19.04 10.32 0.67
N GLU A 92 -18.87 10.30 1.99
CA GLU A 92 -17.75 10.96 2.69
C GLU A 92 -16.79 10.00 3.39
N GLU A 93 -17.15 8.72 3.49
CA GLU A 93 -16.42 7.72 4.26
C GLU A 93 -16.20 6.43 3.47
N ILE A 94 -14.91 6.07 3.41
CA ILE A 94 -14.46 4.77 2.92
C ILE A 94 -13.74 4.09 4.07
N TRP A 95 -14.09 2.83 4.26
CA TRP A 95 -13.53 1.96 5.27
C TRP A 95 -12.64 0.91 4.61
N GLY A 96 -11.56 0.55 5.30
CA GLY A 96 -10.65 -0.51 4.88
C GLY A 96 -10.69 -1.66 5.89
N LYS A 97 -10.80 -2.87 5.38
CA LYS A 97 -10.70 -4.11 6.17
C LYS A 97 -9.54 -4.94 5.65
N VAL A 98 -8.59 -5.26 6.52
CA VAL A 98 -7.49 -6.17 6.18
C VAL A 98 -8.07 -7.58 6.09
N GLU A 99 -8.02 -8.17 4.90
CA GLU A 99 -8.49 -9.54 4.68
C GLU A 99 -7.36 -10.55 4.76
N TRP A 100 -6.16 -10.14 4.38
CA TRP A 100 -4.98 -10.99 4.38
C TRP A 100 -3.73 -10.14 4.58
N HIS A 101 -2.77 -10.68 5.32
CA HIS A 101 -1.44 -10.09 5.46
C HIS A 101 -0.42 -11.19 5.71
N ASP A 102 0.61 -11.28 4.87
CA ASP A 102 1.72 -12.22 5.11
C ASP A 102 2.99 -11.83 4.33
N THR A 103 4.07 -12.55 4.60
CA THR A 103 5.29 -12.53 3.81
C THR A 103 5.06 -13.25 2.49
N VAL A 104 5.27 -12.55 1.38
CA VAL A 104 5.16 -13.13 0.04
C VAL A 104 6.49 -13.67 -0.47
N LEU A 105 7.60 -13.05 -0.07
CA LEU A 105 8.93 -13.42 -0.57
C LEU A 105 10.03 -13.01 0.41
N THR A 106 11.08 -13.82 0.49
CA THR A 106 12.34 -13.43 1.14
C THR A 106 13.40 -13.24 0.06
N VAL A 107 14.06 -12.10 0.07
CA VAL A 107 15.06 -11.72 -0.93
C VAL A 107 16.32 -11.18 -0.25
N SER A 108 17.43 -11.17 -0.98
CA SER A 108 18.64 -10.48 -0.53
C SER A 108 18.36 -8.97 -0.38
N LYS A 109 19.09 -8.31 0.52
CA LYS A 109 18.93 -6.88 0.82
C LYS A 109 19.13 -5.96 -0.38
N SER A 110 19.85 -6.40 -1.42
CA SER A 110 20.10 -5.62 -2.64
C SER A 110 18.90 -5.54 -3.57
N CYS A 111 17.96 -6.48 -3.52
CA CYS A 111 16.70 -6.39 -4.26
C CYS A 111 15.90 -5.17 -3.77
N ARG A 112 14.92 -4.63 -4.51
CA ARG A 112 13.96 -3.60 -4.06
C ARG A 112 12.62 -3.78 -4.77
N VAL A 113 11.53 -3.41 -4.10
CA VAL A 113 10.22 -3.30 -4.75
C VAL A 113 10.09 -1.91 -5.36
N ASP A 114 10.29 -1.81 -6.67
CA ASP A 114 10.22 -0.53 -7.38
C ASP A 114 8.78 -0.11 -7.68
N TYR A 115 7.96 -1.04 -8.17
CA TYR A 115 6.56 -0.81 -8.48
C TYR A 115 5.71 -2.06 -8.22
N ALA A 116 4.42 -1.86 -7.96
CA ALA A 116 3.42 -2.91 -7.93
C ALA A 116 2.38 -2.61 -9.02
N LEU A 117 2.07 -3.61 -9.84
CA LEU A 117 1.17 -3.46 -10.98
C LEU A 117 -0.02 -4.40 -10.80
N ALA A 118 -1.20 -3.89 -11.14
CA ALA A 118 -2.40 -4.69 -11.23
C ALA A 118 -2.41 -5.42 -12.58
N THR A 119 -2.85 -6.68 -12.59
CA THR A 119 -3.13 -7.40 -13.82
C THR A 119 -4.55 -7.08 -14.26
N THR A 120 -4.71 -6.39 -15.39
CA THR A 120 -5.99 -6.27 -16.08
C THR A 120 -6.27 -7.58 -16.80
N VAL A 121 -7.30 -8.31 -16.37
CA VAL A 121 -7.79 -9.52 -17.07
C VAL A 121 -8.95 -9.12 -17.98
#